data_AF-A0A6N6W9X5-F1
#
_entry.id   AF-A0A6N6W9X5-F1
#
_cell.length_a   1.000
_cell.length_b   1.000
_cell.length_c   1.000
_cell.angle_alpha   90.00
_cell.angle_beta   90.00
_cell.angle_gamma   90.00
#
_symmetry.space_group_name_H-M   'P 1'
#
loop_
_entity.id
_entity.type
_entity.pdbx_description
1 polymer ?
#
loop_
_entity_poly.entity_id
_entity_poly.type
_entity_poly.pdbx_seq_one_letter_code
_entity_poly.pdbx_strand_id
1 'polypeptide(L)'
;MHIEVTYNQRSSTGLESDVNYKRKLIVVAAAVVASGAAHAQSSSVTLYGVIDVGLDFTNNSGGKQLFKMQDGTYDGMYGSRWGLKGEEDLGGGLKAVFKLENGFNLNNGTLGQGGREFGREGG
;
A
#
# COMPACT_ATOMS: atom_id res chain seq x y z
N MET A 1 12.39 84.56 -7.61
CA MET A 1 11.65 83.51 -6.88
C MET A 1 12.07 82.18 -7.48
N HIS A 2 12.94 81.43 -6.79
CA HIS A 2 13.47 80.15 -7.27
C HIS A 2 12.74 79.05 -6.50
N ILE A 3 12.07 78.14 -7.19
CA ILE A 3 11.31 77.04 -6.58
C ILE A 3 12.08 75.76 -6.90
N GLU A 4 12.55 75.09 -5.86
CA GLU A 4 13.24 73.81 -5.96
C GLU A 4 12.20 72.70 -5.67
N VAL A 5 12.00 71.81 -6.64
CA VAL A 5 11.05 70.70 -6.52
C VAL A 5 11.85 69.43 -6.19
N THR A 6 11.84 69.04 -4.91
CA THR A 6 12.50 67.82 -4.44
C THR A 6 11.65 66.59 -4.78
N TYR A 7 12.09 65.79 -5.74
CA TYR A 7 11.50 64.48 -6.04
C TYR A 7 12.01 63.44 -5.04
N ASN A 8 11.10 62.80 -4.30
CA ASN A 8 11.41 61.71 -3.38
C ASN A 8 11.75 60.42 -4.18
N GLN A 9 13.05 60.18 -4.40
CA GLN A 9 13.57 58.98 -5.06
C GLN A 9 13.66 57.83 -4.05
N ARG A 10 12.69 56.91 -4.07
CA ARG A 10 12.82 55.65 -3.31
C ARG A 10 13.96 54.83 -3.93
N SER A 11 14.98 54.51 -3.13
CA SER A 11 16.15 53.73 -3.57
C SER A 11 15.74 52.42 -4.25
N SER A 12 16.32 52.14 -5.43
CA SER A 12 16.05 50.91 -6.20
C SER A 12 16.31 49.63 -5.40
N THR A 13 17.27 49.68 -4.48
CA THR A 13 17.62 48.57 -3.58
C THR A 13 16.48 48.18 -2.64
N GLY A 14 15.66 49.15 -2.19
CA GLY A 14 14.49 48.88 -1.34
C GLY A 14 13.33 48.25 -2.12
N LEU A 15 13.15 48.66 -3.37
CA LEU A 15 12.16 48.06 -4.27
C LEU A 15 12.52 46.61 -4.64
N GLU A 16 13.80 46.33 -4.85
CA GLU A 16 14.27 44.96 -5.12
C GLU A 16 14.13 44.03 -3.91
N SER A 17 14.36 44.51 -2.68
CA SER A 17 14.17 43.70 -1.47
C SER A 17 12.70 43.32 -1.27
N ASP A 18 11.77 44.24 -1.55
CA ASP A 18 10.33 44.00 -1.43
C ASP A 18 9.85 42.95 -2.44
N VAL A 19 10.36 43.01 -3.67
CA VAL A 19 10.05 42.03 -4.73
C VAL A 19 10.61 40.65 -4.37
N ASN A 20 11.84 40.59 -3.86
CA ASN A 20 12.46 39.33 -3.43
C ASN A 20 11.74 38.70 -2.23
N TYR A 21 11.27 39.50 -1.27
CA TYR A 21 10.49 39.02 -0.13
C TYR A 21 9.16 38.40 -0.58
N LYS A 22 8.44 39.04 -1.51
CA LYS A 22 7.22 38.49 -2.10
C LYS A 22 7.46 37.20 -2.88
N ARG A 23 8.56 37.11 -3.65
CA ARG A 23 8.96 35.88 -4.36
C ARG A 23 9.24 34.74 -3.38
N LYS A 24 9.98 35.00 -2.29
CA LYS A 24 10.23 34.00 -1.24
C LYS A 24 8.93 33.51 -0.61
N LEU A 25 8.00 34.42 -0.31
CA LEU A 25 6.67 34.06 0.23
C LEU A 25 5.88 33.18 -0.75
N ILE A 26 5.90 33.48 -2.06
CA ILE A 26 5.23 32.67 -3.08
C ILE A 26 5.84 31.27 -3.17
N VAL A 27 7.17 31.16 -3.12
CA VAL A 27 7.87 29.86 -3.15
C VAL A 27 7.52 29.02 -1.91
N VAL A 28 7.52 29.64 -0.72
CA VAL A 28 7.14 28.96 0.53
C VAL A 28 5.67 28.52 0.49
N ALA A 29 4.76 29.38 0.03
CA ALA A 29 3.35 29.03 -0.10
C ALA A 29 3.13 27.87 -1.09
N ALA A 30 3.83 27.88 -2.23
CA ALA A 30 3.78 26.78 -3.19
C ALA A 30 4.31 25.46 -2.61
N ALA A 31 5.40 25.50 -1.81
CA ALA A 31 5.95 24.32 -1.15
C ALA A 31 4.98 23.74 -0.09
N VAL A 32 4.30 24.60 0.67
CA VAL A 32 3.30 24.16 1.66
C VAL A 32 2.10 23.51 0.98
N VAL A 33 1.60 24.10 -0.12
CA VAL A 33 0.50 23.49 -0.90
C VAL A 33 0.92 22.16 -1.51
N ALA A 34 2.14 22.03 -2.02
CA ALA A 34 2.67 20.77 -2.55
C ALA A 34 2.82 19.68 -1.47
N SER A 35 3.14 20.06 -0.22
CA SER A 35 3.26 19.11 0.89
C SER A 35 1.93 18.53 1.39
N GLY A 36 0.80 19.18 1.06
CA GLY A 36 -0.55 18.69 1.42
C GLY A 36 -1.11 17.59 0.51
N ALA A 37 -0.41 17.23 -0.57
CA ALA A 37 -0.88 16.20 -1.51
C ALA A 37 -0.63 14.76 -1.00
N ALA A 38 0.16 14.57 0.06
CA ALA A 38 0.42 13.25 0.64
C ALA A 38 -0.62 12.91 1.73
N HIS A 39 -1.91 12.92 1.38
CA HIS A 39 -2.93 12.33 2.25
C HIS A 39 -2.97 10.81 1.99
N ALA A 40 -1.98 10.08 2.53
CA ALA A 40 -1.93 8.61 2.51
C ALA A 40 -3.04 7.92 3.35
N GLN A 41 -4.10 8.64 3.70
CA GLN A 41 -4.90 8.34 4.90
C GLN A 41 -6.11 7.43 4.64
N SER A 42 -6.28 6.87 3.44
CA SER A 42 -7.43 5.99 3.14
C SER A 42 -7.14 4.78 2.27
N SER A 43 -5.87 4.50 1.95
CA SER A 43 -5.47 3.27 1.25
C SER A 43 -5.75 2.07 2.15
N SER A 44 -6.80 1.31 1.83
CA SER A 44 -7.27 0.22 2.69
C SER A 44 -6.45 -1.04 2.45
N VAL A 45 -5.81 -1.53 3.51
CA VAL A 45 -5.25 -2.88 3.54
C VAL A 45 -6.33 -3.83 4.03
N THR A 46 -6.61 -4.86 3.25
CA THR A 46 -7.55 -5.92 3.58
C THR A 46 -6.78 -7.18 3.93
N LEU A 47 -6.92 -7.65 5.17
CA LEU A 47 -6.62 -9.02 5.55
C LEU A 47 -7.77 -9.93 5.11
N TYR A 48 -7.45 -10.99 4.40
CA TYR A 48 -8.42 -11.98 3.92
C TYR A 48 -7.87 -13.40 4.05
N GLY A 49 -8.74 -14.40 3.96
CA GLY A 49 -8.32 -15.80 4.00
C GLY A 49 -9.46 -16.77 3.76
N VAL A 50 -9.09 -18.04 3.58
CA VAL A 50 -9.99 -19.20 3.47
C VAL A 50 -9.42 -20.31 4.32
N ILE A 51 -10.27 -20.95 5.12
CA ILE A 51 -9.94 -22.18 5.84
C ILE A 51 -10.82 -23.27 5.25
N ASP A 52 -10.21 -24.33 4.72
CA ASP A 52 -10.90 -25.50 4.17
C ASP A 52 -10.43 -26.75 4.93
N VAL A 53 -11.37 -27.44 5.57
CA VAL A 53 -11.08 -28.66 6.33
C VAL A 53 -12.14 -29.72 6.03
N GLY A 54 -11.66 -30.91 5.67
CA GLY A 54 -12.47 -32.10 5.44
C GLY A 54 -12.02 -33.25 6.31
N LEU A 55 -12.95 -34.16 6.62
CA LEU A 55 -12.65 -35.44 7.24
C LEU A 55 -13.01 -36.55 6.25
N ASP A 56 -11.99 -37.29 5.83
CA ASP A 56 -12.13 -38.40 4.91
C ASP A 56 -12.17 -39.71 5.67
N PHE A 57 -13.17 -40.54 5.36
CA PHE A 57 -13.23 -41.93 5.79
C PHE A 57 -13.12 -42.85 4.57
N THR A 58 -12.13 -43.73 4.60
CA THR A 58 -11.94 -44.78 3.60
C THR A 58 -12.16 -46.13 4.26
N ASN A 59 -13.15 -46.89 3.81
CA ASN A 59 -13.48 -48.19 4.39
C ASN A 59 -12.54 -49.33 3.94
N ASN A 60 -11.76 -49.12 2.88
CA ASN A 60 -10.75 -50.05 2.41
C ASN A 60 -9.56 -49.32 1.78
N SER A 61 -8.52 -49.09 2.58
CA SER A 61 -7.19 -48.68 2.16
C SER A 61 -6.21 -49.79 2.53
N GLY A 62 -5.78 -50.59 1.55
CA GLY A 62 -4.93 -51.76 1.77
C GLY A 62 -5.56 -52.82 2.69
N GLY A 63 -6.88 -52.98 2.64
CA GLY A 63 -7.63 -53.93 3.49
C GLY A 63 -7.98 -53.40 4.89
N LYS A 64 -7.72 -52.13 5.19
CA LYS A 64 -8.01 -51.50 6.49
C LYS A 64 -8.93 -50.29 6.34
N GLN A 65 -9.60 -49.91 7.42
CA GLN A 65 -10.30 -48.63 7.51
C GLN A 65 -9.30 -47.51 7.83
N LEU A 66 -9.51 -46.34 7.23
CA LEU A 66 -8.67 -45.16 7.43
C LEU A 66 -9.54 -43.92 7.65
N PHE A 67 -9.19 -43.13 8.65
CA PHE A 67 -9.69 -41.77 8.87
C PHE A 67 -8.56 -40.79 8.61
N LYS A 68 -8.81 -39.73 7.87
CA LYS A 68 -7.82 -38.70 7.54
C LYS A 68 -8.45 -37.32 7.64
N MET A 69 -7.72 -36.37 8.22
CA MET A 69 -8.05 -34.95 8.10
C MET A 69 -7.37 -34.40 6.84
N GLN A 70 -8.14 -33.71 6.01
CA GLN A 70 -7.73 -33.23 4.70
C GLN A 70 -7.91 -31.72 4.67
N ASP A 71 -6.88 -31.00 4.22
CA ASP A 71 -6.99 -29.59 3.89
C ASP A 71 -7.27 -29.45 2.39
N GLY A 72 -8.33 -28.74 2.04
CA GLY A 72 -8.78 -28.56 0.66
C GLY A 72 -9.58 -29.74 0.08
N THR A 73 -10.56 -29.42 -0.76
CA THR A 73 -11.44 -30.39 -1.42
C THR A 73 -10.75 -31.29 -2.48
N TYR A 74 -9.50 -31.00 -2.87
CA TYR A 74 -8.71 -31.76 -3.87
C TYR A 74 -7.22 -31.77 -3.54
N ASP A 75 -6.78 -32.64 -2.63
CA ASP A 75 -5.34 -32.83 -2.32
C ASP A 75 -4.56 -31.51 -2.08
N GLY A 76 -5.17 -30.57 -1.34
CA GLY A 76 -4.56 -29.26 -1.06
C GLY A 76 -4.55 -28.25 -2.21
N MET A 77 -5.13 -28.56 -3.39
CA MET A 77 -5.14 -27.65 -4.56
C MET A 77 -5.94 -26.37 -4.30
N TYR A 78 -6.99 -26.45 -3.48
CA TYR A 78 -7.76 -25.32 -2.93
C TYR A 78 -7.59 -25.22 -1.40
N GLY A 79 -6.38 -25.49 -0.90
CA GLY A 79 -6.09 -25.53 0.54
C GLY A 79 -6.16 -24.16 1.24
N SER A 80 -6.06 -24.23 2.56
CA SER A 80 -6.13 -23.11 3.49
C SER A 80 -5.09 -22.02 3.20
N ARG A 81 -5.49 -20.77 3.39
CA ARG A 81 -4.68 -19.59 3.05
C ARG A 81 -5.11 -18.34 3.79
N TRP A 82 -4.16 -17.43 3.93
CA TRP A 82 -4.41 -16.06 4.35
C TRP A 82 -3.60 -15.10 3.47
N GLY A 83 -4.01 -13.83 3.42
CA GLY A 83 -3.30 -12.85 2.62
C GLY A 83 -3.68 -11.42 2.94
N LEU A 84 -2.85 -10.50 2.43
CA LEU A 84 -3.04 -9.07 2.51
C LEU A 84 -3.18 -8.54 1.08
N LYS A 85 -4.17 -7.70 0.84
CA LYS A 85 -4.31 -6.95 -0.40
C LYS A 85 -4.57 -5.49 -0.12
N GLY A 86 -4.13 -4.61 -1.00
CA GLY A 86 -4.38 -3.19 -0.86
C GLY A 86 -4.17 -2.43 -2.15
N GLU A 87 -4.73 -1.23 -2.18
CA GLU A 87 -4.60 -0.28 -3.26
C GLU A 87 -4.33 1.10 -2.65
N GLU A 88 -3.29 1.76 -3.14
CA GLU A 88 -2.86 3.08 -2.72
C GLU A 88 -2.94 4.04 -3.92
N ASP A 89 -3.67 5.14 -3.74
CA ASP A 89 -3.73 6.22 -4.72
C ASP A 89 -2.46 7.08 -4.62
N LEU A 90 -1.70 7.15 -5.71
CA LEU A 90 -0.46 7.93 -5.79
C LEU A 90 -0.69 9.33 -6.38
N GLY A 91 -1.95 9.68 -6.67
CA GLY A 91 -2.36 10.92 -7.31
C GLY A 91 -2.28 10.87 -8.83
N GLY A 92 -2.96 11.81 -9.49
CA GLY A 92 -2.91 11.92 -10.96
C GLY A 92 -3.47 10.72 -11.72
N GLY A 93 -4.29 9.89 -11.06
CA GLY A 93 -4.84 8.65 -11.64
C GLY A 93 -3.91 7.43 -11.55
N LEU A 94 -2.72 7.59 -10.94
CA LEU A 94 -1.79 6.49 -10.71
C LEU A 94 -2.11 5.78 -9.39
N LYS A 95 -1.95 4.45 -9.36
CA LYS A 95 -2.17 3.64 -8.18
C LYS A 95 -1.08 2.59 -8.00
N ALA A 96 -0.71 2.33 -6.75
CA ALA A 96 0.02 1.13 -6.36
C ALA A 96 -0.99 0.07 -5.90
N VAL A 97 -0.81 -1.18 -6.33
CA VAL A 97 -1.66 -2.31 -5.94
C VAL A 97 -0.74 -3.42 -5.47
N PHE A 98 -1.10 -4.11 -4.39
CA PHE A 98 -0.36 -5.27 -3.93
C PHE A 98 -1.29 -6.41 -3.50
N LYS A 99 -0.80 -7.64 -3.64
CA LYS A 99 -1.43 -8.84 -3.09
C LYS A 99 -0.38 -9.85 -2.66
N LEU A 100 -0.41 -10.18 -1.37
CA LEU A 100 0.48 -11.15 -0.73
C LEU A 100 -0.37 -12.29 -0.18
N GLU A 101 -0.15 -13.52 -0.63
CA GLU A 101 -0.94 -14.68 -0.20
C GLU A 101 -0.05 -15.85 0.26
N ASN A 102 -0.29 -16.28 1.49
CA ASN A 102 0.28 -17.45 2.12
C ASN A 102 -0.65 -18.65 1.97
N GLY A 103 -0.11 -19.76 1.45
CA GLY A 103 -0.75 -21.06 1.53
C GLY A 103 -0.12 -21.87 2.64
N PHE A 104 -0.93 -22.51 3.47
CA PHE A 104 -0.45 -23.39 4.52
C PHE A 104 -1.32 -24.64 4.62
N ASN A 105 -0.74 -25.72 5.11
CA ASN A 105 -1.47 -26.95 5.39
C ASN A 105 -2.07 -26.88 6.80
N LEU A 106 -3.39 -26.95 6.91
CA LEU A 106 -4.09 -26.85 8.19
C LEU A 106 -3.76 -27.99 9.18
N ASN A 107 -3.36 -29.17 8.68
CA ASN A 107 -3.08 -30.33 9.53
C ASN A 107 -1.80 -30.19 10.35
N ASN A 108 -0.79 -29.49 9.83
CA ASN A 108 0.55 -29.44 10.43
C ASN A 108 1.23 -28.05 10.35
N GLY A 109 0.56 -27.05 9.78
CA GLY A 109 1.06 -25.68 9.61
C GLY A 109 2.16 -25.53 8.55
N THR A 110 2.50 -26.57 7.78
CA THR A 110 3.59 -26.46 6.79
C THR A 110 3.18 -25.52 5.67
N LEU A 111 4.10 -24.63 5.29
CA LEU A 111 3.90 -23.71 4.19
C LEU A 111 3.83 -24.44 2.85
N GLY A 112 2.93 -23.96 1.99
CA GLY A 112 2.83 -24.36 0.60
C GLY A 112 3.99 -23.82 -0.26
N GLN A 113 3.89 -24.04 -1.57
CA GLN A 113 4.74 -23.39 -2.59
C GLN A 113 6.26 -23.48 -2.30
N GLY A 114 6.70 -24.62 -1.75
CA GLY A 114 8.11 -24.89 -1.46
C GLY A 114 8.63 -24.22 -0.19
N GLY A 115 7.77 -23.91 0.78
CA GLY A 115 8.17 -23.28 2.04
C GLY A 115 8.17 -21.75 2.01
N ARG A 116 7.57 -21.14 0.98
CA ARG A 116 7.56 -19.68 0.79
C ARG A 116 6.34 -19.06 1.44
N GLU A 117 6.57 -18.03 2.26
CA GLU A 117 5.49 -17.34 2.99
C GLU A 117 4.48 -16.68 2.04
N PHE A 118 4.91 -16.07 0.92
CA PHE A 118 3.99 -15.49 -0.08
C PHE A 118 4.18 -16.14 -1.45
N GLY A 119 4.24 -17.47 -1.46
CA GLY A 119 4.51 -18.22 -2.68
C GLY A 119 3.34 -18.31 -3.66
N ARG A 120 2.11 -17.99 -3.22
CA ARG A 120 0.89 -18.08 -4.05
C ARG A 120 0.65 -16.83 -4.87
N GLU A 121 0.88 -15.67 -4.27
CA GLU A 121 0.75 -14.34 -4.88
C GLU A 121 1.81 -13.44 -4.24
N GLY A 122 2.57 -12.74 -5.08
CA GLY A 122 3.65 -11.84 -4.65
C GLY A 122 3.96 -10.85 -5.77
N GLY A 123 3.17 -9.77 -5.82
CA GLY A 123 3.26 -8.68 -6.79
C GLY A 123 2.78 -7.39 -6.16
#